data_AF-S4RF78-F1
#
_entry.id   AF-S4RF78-F1
#
_cell.length_a   1.000
_cell.length_b   1.000
_cell.length_c   1.000
_cell.angle_alpha   90.00
_cell.angle_beta   90.00
_cell.angle_gamma   90.00
#
_symmetry.space_group_name_H-M   'P 1'
#
loop_
_entity.id
_entity.type
_entity.pdbx_description
1 polymer ?
#
loop_
_entity_poly.entity_id
_entity_poly.type
_entity_poly.pdbx_seq_one_letter_code
_entity_poly.pdbx_strand_id
1 'polypeptide(L)'
;SGIGLHSNALGASAQQQAAAAAPRERRASDVLDAPMHDIRLEKSNIVLLGPTGSGKTLLAQTLARCLDVPFAICDCTTLTQAGYVGEDIESVIAKLLQDANYSVEKAQQGIVFLDEVDKIGSVPGIHQLRDVGGEGVQQGLLKMLEGTVVNVPERNSRKLRGETVQVDTTNILFVASGAFNGLDRIISRRKNEK
;
A
#
# COMPACT_ATOMS: atom_id res chain seq x y z
N SER A 1 61.54 -12.57 -37.25
CA SER A 1 62.14 -13.92 -37.39
C SER A 1 62.93 -14.21 -36.13
N GLY A 2 62.86 -15.36 -35.44
CA GLY A 2 61.77 -16.37 -35.31
C GLY A 2 61.24 -16.38 -33.85
N ILE A 3 60.37 -17.27 -33.34
CA ILE A 3 59.97 -18.65 -33.67
C ILE A 3 61.14 -19.65 -33.55
N GLY A 4 61.10 -20.75 -32.75
CA GLY A 4 60.05 -21.34 -31.89
C GLY A 4 60.63 -21.95 -30.58
N LEU A 5 59.84 -22.50 -29.63
CA LEU A 5 59.28 -23.88 -29.58
C LEU A 5 60.38 -24.98 -29.60
N HIS A 6 60.43 -26.02 -28.77
CA HIS A 6 59.52 -26.66 -27.77
C HIS A 6 60.43 -27.36 -26.69
N SER A 7 60.08 -28.13 -25.65
CA SER A 7 58.92 -28.71 -24.91
C SER A 7 59.51 -29.20 -23.53
N ASN A 8 59.06 -30.08 -22.62
CA ASN A 8 57.85 -30.85 -22.15
C ASN A 8 58.29 -31.47 -20.76
N ALA A 9 57.51 -32.05 -19.83
CA ALA A 9 56.08 -32.06 -19.43
C ALA A 9 55.94 -32.88 -18.10
N LEU A 10 54.70 -33.23 -17.68
CA LEU A 10 54.28 -34.24 -16.66
C LEU A 10 54.34 -33.91 -15.15
N GLY A 11 53.13 -33.87 -14.55
CA GLY A 11 52.83 -34.29 -13.17
C GLY A 11 52.91 -33.23 -12.04
N ALA A 12 52.09 -33.26 -10.98
CA ALA A 12 50.81 -33.96 -10.78
C ALA A 12 50.04 -33.39 -9.57
N SER A 13 48.69 -33.38 -9.62
CA SER A 13 47.76 -33.10 -8.50
C SER A 13 47.79 -31.68 -7.87
N ALA A 14 46.72 -31.14 -7.29
CA ALA A 14 45.36 -31.65 -7.12
C ALA A 14 44.30 -30.56 -7.41
N GLN A 15 43.30 -30.88 -8.24
CA GLN A 15 42.01 -30.20 -8.22
C GLN A 15 40.99 -31.14 -7.60
N GLN A 16 40.45 -30.79 -6.43
CA GLN A 16 39.27 -31.47 -5.90
C GLN A 16 38.26 -30.45 -5.36
N GLN A 17 37.48 -29.94 -6.32
CA GLN A 17 36.10 -29.46 -6.21
C GLN A 17 35.67 -28.97 -4.81
N ALA A 18 35.64 -27.64 -4.64
CA ALA A 18 34.82 -27.04 -3.60
C ALA A 18 33.35 -27.44 -3.82
N ALA A 19 32.74 -28.11 -2.84
CA ALA A 19 31.35 -28.54 -2.94
C ALA A 19 30.43 -27.30 -3.00
N ALA A 20 29.66 -27.17 -4.08
CA ALA A 20 28.67 -26.12 -4.21
C ALA A 20 27.54 -26.34 -3.19
N ALA A 21 27.59 -25.65 -2.06
CA ALA A 21 26.53 -25.66 -1.07
C ALA A 21 25.25 -25.10 -1.71
N ALA A 22 24.18 -25.90 -1.71
CA ALA A 22 22.87 -25.47 -2.19
C ALA A 22 22.39 -24.23 -1.42
N PRO A 23 21.61 -23.32 -2.05
CA PRO A 23 21.07 -22.15 -1.37
C PRO A 23 20.14 -22.60 -0.24
N ARG A 24 20.62 -22.50 1.01
CA ARG A 24 19.76 -22.66 2.18
C ARG A 24 18.75 -21.54 2.19
N GLU A 25 17.47 -21.89 2.29
CA GLU A 25 16.43 -20.94 2.66
C GLU A 25 16.83 -20.32 4.01
N ARG A 26 17.02 -18.99 4.01
CA ARG A 26 17.27 -18.24 5.24
C ARG A 26 15.99 -18.30 6.06
N ARG A 27 16.09 -18.78 7.29
CA ARG A 27 14.98 -18.76 8.24
C ARG A 27 14.77 -17.32 8.70
N ALA A 28 13.56 -17.01 9.18
CA ALA A 28 13.27 -15.67 9.70
C ALA A 28 14.20 -15.24 10.86
N SER A 29 14.74 -16.21 11.63
CA SER A 29 15.82 -16.00 12.60
C SER A 29 17.07 -15.35 11.99
N ASP A 30 17.45 -15.80 10.80
CA ASP A 30 18.72 -15.46 10.15
C ASP A 30 18.72 -14.04 9.56
N VAL A 31 17.55 -13.37 9.61
CA VAL A 31 17.37 -11.95 9.27
C VAL A 31 17.58 -11.05 10.50
N LEU A 32 17.38 -11.57 11.72
CA LEU A 32 17.50 -10.82 12.98
C LEU A 32 18.95 -10.63 13.42
N ASP A 33 19.85 -11.57 13.08
CA ASP A 33 21.29 -11.49 13.35
C ASP A 33 22.08 -10.68 12.30
N ALA A 34 21.41 -10.05 11.34
CA ALA A 34 22.05 -9.12 10.42
C ALA A 34 22.44 -7.82 11.16
N PRO A 35 23.60 -7.20 10.86
CA PRO A 35 23.95 -5.91 11.46
C PRO A 35 22.88 -4.86 11.15
N MET A 36 22.45 -4.12 12.18
CA MET A 36 21.32 -3.17 12.13
C MET A 36 21.61 -1.93 11.25
N HIS A 37 21.68 -2.11 9.93
CA HIS A 37 21.77 -1.04 8.95
C HIS A 37 20.62 -1.13 7.95
N ASP A 38 19.66 -0.24 8.13
CA ASP A 38 18.66 0.21 7.16
C ASP A 38 17.77 -0.89 6.52
N ILE A 39 17.37 -1.91 7.29
CA ILE A 39 16.22 -2.76 6.93
C ILE A 39 14.94 -1.92 7.10
N ARG A 40 14.54 -1.24 6.03
CA ARG A 40 13.25 -0.52 5.97
C ARG A 40 12.13 -1.53 5.74
N LEU A 41 11.17 -1.55 6.66
CA LEU A 41 9.98 -2.37 6.52
C LEU A 41 8.93 -1.58 5.72
N GLU A 42 8.66 -2.01 4.49
CA GLU A 42 7.58 -1.48 3.68
C GLU A 42 6.23 -2.01 4.18
N LYS A 43 5.21 -1.14 4.23
CA LYS A 43 3.85 -1.53 4.65
C LYS A 43 3.13 -2.34 3.56
N SER A 44 2.54 -3.46 3.96
CA SER A 44 1.66 -4.26 3.09
C SER A 44 0.22 -3.76 3.14
N ASN A 45 -0.12 -2.77 2.30
CA ASN A 45 -1.52 -2.36 2.09
C ASN A 45 -2.38 -3.54 1.60
N ILE A 46 -3.64 -3.60 2.00
CA ILE A 46 -4.54 -4.76 1.78
C ILE A 46 -5.68 -4.37 0.84
N VAL A 47 -6.11 -5.28 -0.04
CA VAL A 47 -7.36 -5.16 -0.80
C VAL A 47 -8.30 -6.33 -0.45
N LEU A 48 -9.47 -6.02 0.11
CA LEU A 48 -10.52 -6.98 0.45
C LEU A 48 -11.57 -7.05 -0.65
N LEU A 49 -11.82 -8.26 -1.15
CA LEU A 49 -12.68 -8.50 -2.31
C LEU A 49 -13.77 -9.51 -1.94
N GLY A 50 -15.03 -9.13 -2.14
CA GLY A 50 -16.19 -9.96 -1.80
C GLY A 50 -17.52 -9.19 -1.86
N PRO A 51 -18.67 -9.87 -1.86
CA PRO A 51 -19.96 -9.23 -2.05
C PRO A 51 -20.35 -8.28 -0.92
N THR A 52 -21.36 -7.44 -1.16
CA THR A 52 -21.99 -6.61 -0.12
C THR A 52 -22.52 -7.52 1.00
N GLY A 53 -22.34 -7.10 2.27
CA GLY A 53 -22.72 -7.89 3.43
C GLY A 53 -21.73 -8.99 3.85
N SER A 54 -20.65 -9.26 3.10
CA SER A 54 -19.66 -10.30 3.45
C SER A 54 -18.71 -9.96 4.61
N GLY A 55 -19.06 -8.97 5.43
CA GLY A 55 -18.29 -8.60 6.64
C GLY A 55 -16.98 -7.85 6.44
N LYS A 56 -16.64 -7.37 5.22
CA LYS A 56 -15.36 -6.66 4.93
C LYS A 56 -15.05 -5.53 5.94
N THR A 57 -16.00 -4.62 6.13
CA THR A 57 -15.91 -3.48 7.06
C THR A 57 -15.81 -3.94 8.51
N LEU A 58 -16.57 -4.98 8.90
CA LEU A 58 -16.54 -5.57 10.25
C LEU A 58 -15.19 -6.24 10.55
N LEU A 59 -14.57 -6.89 9.57
CA LEU A 59 -13.25 -7.50 9.69
C LEU A 59 -12.18 -6.43 10.00
N ALA A 60 -12.16 -5.33 9.24
CA ALA A 60 -11.23 -4.24 9.45
C ALA A 60 -11.45 -3.51 10.79
N GLN A 61 -12.70 -3.21 11.15
CA GLN A 61 -13.07 -2.65 12.47
C GLN A 61 -12.69 -3.59 13.62
N THR A 62 -12.68 -4.90 13.41
CA THR A 62 -12.30 -5.87 14.45
C THR A 62 -10.79 -5.99 14.54
N LEU A 63 -10.06 -5.97 13.42
CA LEU A 63 -8.60 -5.92 13.39
C LEU A 63 -8.07 -4.70 14.16
N ALA A 64 -8.60 -3.49 13.90
CA ALA A 64 -8.19 -2.27 14.61
C ALA A 64 -8.42 -2.36 16.13
N ARG A 65 -9.61 -2.82 16.54
CA ARG A 65 -9.95 -3.04 17.97
C ARG A 65 -9.11 -4.13 18.64
N CYS A 66 -8.65 -5.13 17.90
CA CYS A 66 -7.74 -6.16 18.42
C CYS A 66 -6.28 -5.69 18.53
N LEU A 67 -5.91 -4.59 17.87
CA LEU A 67 -4.57 -4.00 17.88
C LEU A 67 -4.47 -2.72 18.74
N ASP A 68 -5.60 -2.19 19.24
CA ASP A 68 -5.71 -0.90 19.96
C ASP A 68 -5.14 0.31 19.17
N VAL A 69 -5.34 0.31 17.85
CA VAL A 69 -4.90 1.39 16.94
C VAL A 69 -6.08 2.21 16.42
N PRO A 70 -5.89 3.51 16.12
CA PRO A 70 -6.93 4.36 15.54
C PRO A 70 -7.48 3.83 14.22
N PHE A 71 -8.76 4.07 13.96
CA PHE A 71 -9.46 3.58 12.78
C PHE A 71 -10.28 4.66 12.08
N ALA A 72 -10.12 4.80 10.76
CA ALA A 72 -10.94 5.68 9.93
C ALA A 72 -11.61 4.90 8.78
N ILE A 73 -12.83 5.33 8.43
CA ILE A 73 -13.56 4.84 7.25
C ILE A 73 -13.72 6.01 6.27
N CYS A 74 -13.47 5.73 5.00
CA CYS A 74 -13.84 6.57 3.86
C CYS A 74 -14.63 5.70 2.87
N ASP A 75 -15.77 6.22 2.44
CA ASP A 75 -16.47 5.75 1.24
C ASP A 75 -15.80 6.44 0.05
N CYS A 76 -15.20 5.71 -0.88
CA CYS A 76 -14.51 6.34 -2.00
C CYS A 76 -15.45 7.05 -2.99
N THR A 77 -16.77 6.82 -2.94
CA THR A 77 -17.74 7.52 -3.80
C THR A 77 -17.99 8.97 -3.38
N THR A 78 -17.65 9.37 -2.14
CA THR A 78 -17.76 10.77 -1.68
C THR A 78 -16.56 11.62 -2.06
N LEU A 79 -15.46 11.00 -2.51
CA LEU A 79 -14.22 11.68 -2.82
C LEU A 79 -14.27 12.40 -4.17
N THR A 80 -13.67 13.59 -4.23
CA THR A 80 -13.44 14.31 -5.49
C THR A 80 -12.02 14.82 -5.61
N GLN A 81 -11.56 15.08 -6.83
CA GLN A 81 -10.33 15.83 -7.07
C GLN A 81 -10.42 17.24 -6.45
N ALA A 82 -9.32 17.70 -5.86
CA ALA A 82 -9.24 19.02 -5.22
C ALA A 82 -9.76 20.15 -6.12
N GLY A 83 -10.62 21.02 -5.57
CA GLY A 83 -11.30 22.10 -6.29
C GLY A 83 -12.67 21.74 -6.87
N TYR A 84 -13.18 20.54 -6.61
CA TYR A 84 -14.55 20.12 -6.92
C TYR A 84 -15.43 20.04 -5.65
N VAL A 85 -16.71 19.71 -5.82
CA VAL A 85 -17.68 19.59 -4.71
C VAL A 85 -17.78 18.13 -4.29
N GLY A 86 -17.15 17.80 -3.16
CA GLY A 86 -17.12 16.47 -2.55
C GLY A 86 -16.30 16.50 -1.25
N GLU A 87 -15.88 15.33 -0.77
CA GLU A 87 -14.83 15.25 0.26
C GLU A 87 -13.43 15.27 -0.40
N ASP A 88 -12.51 16.07 0.15
CA ASP A 88 -11.09 15.99 -0.19
C ASP A 88 -10.49 14.68 0.32
N ILE A 89 -9.50 14.15 -0.40
CA ILE A 89 -8.85 12.85 -0.13
C ILE A 89 -8.15 12.85 1.24
N GLU A 90 -7.53 13.96 1.59
CA GLU A 90 -6.86 14.24 2.85
C GLU A 90 -7.81 14.21 4.06
N SER A 91 -9.12 14.35 3.85
CA SER A 91 -10.12 14.34 4.93
C SER A 91 -10.18 13.01 5.71
N VAL A 92 -9.78 11.89 5.12
CA VAL A 92 -9.71 10.60 5.83
C VAL A 92 -8.62 10.59 6.91
N ILE A 93 -7.53 11.35 6.70
CA ILE A 93 -6.47 11.52 7.71
C ILE A 93 -6.96 12.43 8.84
N ALA A 94 -7.83 13.40 8.55
CA ALA A 94 -8.52 14.19 9.58
C ALA A 94 -9.46 13.32 10.44
N LYS A 95 -10.21 12.40 9.82
CA LYS A 95 -11.06 11.41 10.50
C LYS A 95 -10.22 10.48 11.40
N LEU A 96 -9.07 10.01 10.91
CA LEU A 96 -8.13 9.17 11.68
C LEU A 96 -7.48 9.93 12.84
N LEU A 97 -7.05 11.17 12.63
CA LEU A 97 -6.45 12.01 13.67
C LEU A 97 -7.47 12.35 14.77
N GLN A 98 -8.75 12.52 14.43
CA GLN A 98 -9.83 12.68 15.42
C GLN A 98 -10.01 11.42 16.28
N ASP A 99 -10.03 10.23 15.67
CA ASP A 99 -10.13 8.94 16.39
C ASP A 99 -8.91 8.68 17.28
N ALA A 100 -7.72 9.05 16.79
CA ALA A 100 -6.47 9.11 17.55
C ALA A 100 -6.44 10.16 18.69
N ASN A 101 -7.56 10.83 18.98
CA ASN A 101 -7.69 11.89 19.99
C ASN A 101 -6.69 13.05 19.76
N TYR A 102 -6.42 13.36 18.49
CA TYR A 102 -5.43 14.34 17.99
C TYR A 102 -3.96 14.01 18.31
N SER A 103 -3.64 12.76 18.68
CA SER A 103 -2.25 12.28 18.74
C SER A 103 -1.75 11.89 17.35
N VAL A 104 -0.78 12.64 16.83
CA VAL A 104 -0.10 12.35 15.54
C VAL A 104 0.58 10.98 15.57
N GLU A 105 1.34 10.69 16.62
CA GLU A 105 2.09 9.44 16.78
C GLU A 105 1.18 8.21 16.67
N LYS A 106 -0.01 8.26 17.31
CA LYS A 106 -1.02 7.22 17.19
C LYS A 106 -1.68 7.19 15.81
N ALA A 107 -2.02 8.35 15.23
CA ALA A 107 -2.64 8.43 13.90
C ALA A 107 -1.73 7.82 12.82
N GLN A 108 -0.42 8.05 12.89
CA GLN A 108 0.57 7.49 11.96
C GLN A 108 0.74 5.96 12.08
N GLN A 109 0.21 5.33 13.14
CA GLN A 109 0.15 3.88 13.33
C GLN A 109 -1.28 3.31 13.15
N GLY A 110 -2.23 4.15 12.73
CA GLY A 110 -3.63 3.79 12.54
C GLY A 110 -3.92 3.01 11.25
N ILE A 111 -5.19 2.62 11.10
CA ILE A 111 -5.71 1.90 9.94
C ILE A 111 -6.76 2.77 9.23
N VAL A 112 -6.58 2.96 7.93
CA VAL A 112 -7.56 3.62 7.05
C VAL A 112 -8.26 2.56 6.21
N PHE A 113 -9.58 2.46 6.35
CA PHE A 113 -10.43 1.62 5.53
C PHE A 113 -11.07 2.43 4.41
N LEU A 114 -10.80 2.04 3.17
CA LEU A 114 -11.35 2.65 1.95
C LEU A 114 -12.41 1.68 1.39
N ASP A 115 -13.70 1.99 1.50
CA ASP A 115 -14.78 1.16 0.94
C ASP A 115 -15.23 1.65 -0.44
N GLU A 116 -15.97 0.81 -1.16
CA GLU A 116 -16.47 1.10 -2.52
C GLU A 116 -15.36 1.46 -3.55
N VAL A 117 -14.11 1.01 -3.37
CA VAL A 117 -13.00 1.36 -4.30
C VAL A 117 -13.22 0.84 -5.73
N ASP A 118 -14.12 -0.14 -5.92
CA ASP A 118 -14.54 -0.62 -7.23
C ASP A 118 -15.45 0.36 -8.00
N LYS A 119 -15.87 1.47 -7.38
CA LYS A 119 -16.69 2.54 -8.02
C LYS A 119 -15.88 3.70 -8.56
N ILE A 120 -14.70 3.99 -7.98
CA ILE A 120 -13.77 5.00 -8.50
C ILE A 120 -12.90 4.47 -9.65
N GLY A 121 -13.19 3.26 -10.15
CA GLY A 121 -12.55 2.69 -11.33
C GLY A 121 -12.90 3.44 -12.62
N SER A 122 -11.93 3.58 -13.53
CA SER A 122 -12.15 4.23 -14.83
C SER A 122 -13.21 3.48 -15.64
N VAL A 123 -14.27 4.17 -16.08
CA VAL A 123 -15.38 3.60 -16.84
C VAL A 123 -15.01 3.50 -18.32
N PRO A 124 -14.90 2.28 -18.92
CA PRO A 124 -14.46 2.15 -20.30
C PRO A 124 -15.43 2.81 -21.30
N GLY A 125 -14.91 3.72 -22.12
CA GLY A 125 -15.60 4.28 -23.29
C GLY A 125 -16.12 5.71 -23.17
N ILE A 126 -16.12 6.35 -21.99
CA ILE A 126 -16.59 7.74 -21.82
C ILE A 126 -15.36 8.67 -21.71
N HIS A 127 -14.85 9.15 -22.85
CA HIS A 127 -13.64 9.98 -22.91
C HIS A 127 -13.91 11.49 -23.13
N GLN A 128 -15.15 11.96 -22.96
CA GLN A 128 -15.57 13.31 -23.36
C GLN A 128 -15.93 14.27 -22.22
N LEU A 129 -16.01 13.79 -20.98
CA LEU A 129 -16.11 14.65 -19.79
C LEU A 129 -14.85 14.46 -18.93
N ARG A 130 -14.41 15.52 -18.24
CA ARG A 130 -13.31 15.44 -17.27
C ARG A 130 -13.75 14.56 -16.10
N ASP A 131 -13.00 13.50 -15.84
CA ASP A 131 -13.19 12.69 -14.65
C ASP A 131 -12.70 13.45 -13.40
N VAL A 132 -13.56 13.49 -12.38
CA VAL A 132 -13.35 14.23 -11.12
C VAL A 132 -13.52 13.34 -9.89
N GLY A 133 -13.96 12.09 -10.06
CA GLY A 133 -14.25 11.14 -8.97
C GLY A 133 -13.63 9.74 -9.17
N GLY A 134 -13.21 9.40 -10.39
CA GLY A 134 -12.56 8.13 -10.72
C GLY A 134 -11.03 8.21 -10.69
N GLU A 135 -10.40 8.28 -11.86
CA GLU A 135 -8.94 8.22 -12.01
C GLU A 135 -8.23 9.36 -11.25
N GLY A 136 -8.81 10.56 -11.27
CA GLY A 136 -8.27 11.72 -10.52
C GLY A 136 -8.24 11.51 -9.00
N VAL A 137 -9.15 10.68 -8.46
CA VAL A 137 -9.16 10.28 -7.05
C VAL A 137 -8.15 9.16 -6.81
N GLN A 138 -8.07 8.16 -7.69
CA GLN A 138 -7.05 7.10 -7.61
C GLN A 138 -5.62 7.68 -7.59
N GLN A 139 -5.31 8.65 -8.46
CA GLN A 139 -4.00 9.31 -8.51
C GLN A 139 -3.67 10.10 -7.23
N GLY A 140 -4.67 10.58 -6.49
CA GLY A 140 -4.48 11.20 -5.18
C GLY A 140 -4.28 10.16 -4.07
N LEU A 141 -5.11 9.10 -4.06
CA LEU A 141 -4.99 7.99 -3.11
C LEU A 141 -3.63 7.29 -3.18
N LEU A 142 -3.06 7.10 -4.38
CA LEU A 142 -1.74 6.50 -4.58
C LEU A 142 -0.65 7.20 -3.75
N LYS A 143 -0.64 8.53 -3.67
CA LYS A 143 0.35 9.29 -2.89
C LYS A 143 0.25 9.02 -1.38
N MET A 144 -0.97 8.83 -0.86
CA MET A 144 -1.16 8.44 0.54
C MET A 144 -0.81 6.96 0.80
N LEU A 145 -1.08 6.10 -0.19
CA LEU A 145 -0.77 4.67 -0.15
C LEU A 145 0.74 4.40 -0.18
N GLU A 146 1.50 5.16 -0.97
CA GLU A 146 2.97 5.16 -1.02
C GLU A 146 3.58 5.71 0.27
N GLY A 147 3.16 6.90 0.69
CA GLY A 147 3.67 7.60 1.88
C GLY A 147 3.89 9.07 1.59
N THR A 148 3.17 9.94 2.30
CA THR A 148 3.29 11.40 2.13
C THR A 148 2.95 12.15 3.41
N VAL A 149 3.43 13.39 3.54
CA VAL A 149 3.13 14.28 4.67
C VAL A 149 1.90 15.12 4.33
N VAL A 150 0.77 14.78 4.94
CA VAL A 150 -0.51 15.48 4.78
C VAL A 150 -0.62 16.61 5.82
N ASN A 151 -1.08 17.78 5.41
CA ASN A 151 -1.40 18.88 6.31
C ASN A 151 -2.90 18.82 6.66
N VAL A 152 -3.20 18.63 7.95
CA VAL A 152 -4.55 18.37 8.47
C VAL A 152 -4.96 19.50 9.42
N PRO A 153 -6.16 20.08 9.36
CA PRO A 153 -6.57 21.16 10.26
C PRO A 153 -6.57 20.72 11.72
N GLU A 154 -5.94 21.50 12.59
CA GLU A 154 -5.88 21.21 14.02
C GLU A 154 -7.24 21.48 14.68
N ARG A 155 -8.02 20.39 14.82
CA ARG A 155 -9.33 20.36 15.48
C ARG A 155 -10.40 21.15 14.70
N ASN A 156 -11.67 20.99 15.10
CA ASN A 156 -12.81 21.68 14.48
C ASN A 156 -12.85 23.17 14.92
N SER A 157 -11.89 23.93 14.40
CA SER A 157 -11.46 25.21 14.95
C SER A 157 -12.25 26.39 14.39
N ARG A 158 -13.27 26.83 15.15
CA ARG A 158 -13.91 28.16 15.04
C ARG A 158 -12.98 29.30 15.50
N LYS A 159 -11.67 29.20 15.22
CA LYS A 159 -10.64 30.21 15.53
C LYS A 159 -10.14 30.85 14.23
N LEU A 160 -9.76 32.12 14.30
CA LEU A 160 -9.37 32.94 13.14
C LEU A 160 -7.97 32.62 12.56
N ARG A 161 -7.37 31.49 12.95
CA ARG A 161 -6.15 30.94 12.36
C ARG A 161 -6.33 29.44 12.20
N GLY A 162 -6.23 28.96 10.96
CA GLY A 162 -6.18 27.54 10.63
C GLY A 162 -4.78 27.01 10.86
N GLU A 163 -4.47 26.66 12.12
CA GLU A 163 -3.27 25.91 12.46
C GLU A 163 -3.44 24.48 11.92
N THR A 164 -2.42 23.95 11.24
CA THR A 164 -2.47 22.62 10.59
C THR A 164 -1.35 21.73 11.10
N VAL A 165 -1.71 20.51 11.46
CA VAL A 165 -0.81 19.45 11.91
C VAL A 165 -0.31 18.67 10.70
N GLN A 166 0.96 18.28 10.71
CA GLN A 166 1.52 17.37 9.70
C GLN A 166 1.42 15.92 10.16
N VAL A 167 0.95 15.04 9.27
CA VAL A 167 0.77 13.61 9.51
C VAL A 167 1.40 12.84 8.36
N ASP A 168 2.37 11.98 8.65
CA ASP A 168 3.05 11.10 7.68
C ASP A 168 2.25 9.80 7.47
N THR A 169 1.79 9.55 6.24
CA THR A 169 1.02 8.33 5.91
C THR A 169 1.87 7.08 5.69
N THR A 170 3.21 7.17 5.79
CA THR A 170 4.14 6.06 5.50
C THR A 170 3.87 4.81 6.35
N ASN A 171 3.52 4.97 7.63
CA ASN A 171 3.23 3.85 8.55
C ASN A 171 1.73 3.54 8.72
N ILE A 172 0.84 4.32 8.09
CA ILE A 172 -0.60 4.08 8.12
C ILE A 172 -0.94 2.90 7.20
N LEU A 173 -1.59 1.87 7.76
CA LEU A 173 -2.07 0.72 6.99
C LEU A 173 -3.36 1.10 6.26
N PHE A 174 -3.37 0.97 4.94
CA PHE A 174 -4.59 1.13 4.15
C PHE A 174 -5.19 -0.24 3.82
N VAL A 175 -6.51 -0.35 4.05
CA VAL A 175 -7.33 -1.53 3.74
C VAL A 175 -8.42 -1.10 2.77
N ALA A 176 -8.20 -1.34 1.48
CA ALA A 176 -9.18 -1.11 0.44
C ALA A 176 -10.24 -2.23 0.41
N SER A 177 -11.46 -1.89 -0.01
CA SER A 177 -12.62 -2.77 -0.01
C SER A 177 -13.54 -2.45 -1.18
N GLY A 178 -14.06 -3.49 -1.83
CA GLY A 178 -15.03 -3.34 -2.92
C GLY A 178 -15.84 -4.60 -3.20
N ALA A 179 -16.87 -4.47 -4.04
CA ALA A 179 -17.69 -5.59 -4.50
C ALA A 179 -17.12 -6.26 -5.75
N PHE A 180 -16.57 -5.47 -6.68
CA PHE A 180 -15.95 -5.91 -7.94
C PHE A 180 -16.91 -6.77 -8.80
N ASN A 181 -18.15 -6.29 -8.92
CA ASN A 181 -19.20 -6.95 -9.70
C ASN A 181 -18.76 -7.20 -11.15
N GLY A 182 -18.86 -8.44 -11.62
CA GLY A 182 -18.43 -8.83 -12.97
C GLY A 182 -17.00 -9.35 -13.08
N LEU A 183 -16.20 -9.32 -12.00
CA LEU A 183 -14.86 -9.93 -11.98
C LEU A 183 -14.92 -11.45 -12.24
N ASP A 184 -16.00 -12.12 -11.84
CA ASP A 184 -16.34 -13.50 -12.18
C ASP A 184 -16.32 -13.75 -13.70
N ARG A 185 -16.87 -12.82 -14.49
CA ARG A 185 -16.92 -12.90 -15.95
C ARG A 185 -15.53 -12.70 -16.56
N ILE A 186 -14.75 -11.76 -16.03
CA ILE A 186 -13.38 -11.48 -16.48
C ILE A 186 -12.48 -12.70 -16.21
N ILE A 187 -12.56 -13.28 -15.01
CA ILE A 187 -11.83 -14.50 -14.63
C ILE A 187 -12.26 -15.68 -15.51
N SER A 188 -13.57 -15.84 -15.77
CA SER A 188 -14.09 -16.93 -16.60
C SER A 188 -13.64 -16.82 -18.05
N ARG A 189 -13.69 -15.61 -18.63
CA ARG A 189 -13.15 -15.34 -19.97
C ARG A 189 -11.67 -15.72 -20.05
N ARG A 190 -10.84 -15.24 -19.12
CA ARG A 190 -9.39 -15.52 -19.09
C ARG A 190 -9.06 -17.01 -18.88
N LYS A 191 -9.98 -17.80 -18.30
CA LYS A 191 -9.83 -19.27 -18.21
C LYS A 191 -10.16 -19.99 -19.52
N ASN A 192 -11.05 -19.40 -20.33
CA ASN A 192 -11.56 -19.99 -21.58
C ASN A 192 -10.80 -19.51 -22.83
N GLU A 193 -9.90 -18.53 -22.70
CA GLU A 193 -8.95 -18.12 -23.75
C GLU A 193 -7.72 -19.06 -23.79
N LYS A 194 -7.98 -20.37 -23.92
CA LYS A 194 -7.01 -21.48 -24.00
C LYS A 194 -7.45 -22.54 -25.01
#